data_AF-A0A6P8QKC7-F1
#
_entry.id   AF-A0A6P8QKC7-F1
#
_cell.length_a   1.000
_cell.length_b   1.000
_cell.length_c   1.000
_cell.angle_alpha   90.00
_cell.angle_beta   90.00
_cell.angle_gamma   90.00
#
_symmetry.space_group_name_H-M   'P 1'
#
loop_
_entity.id
_entity.type
_entity.pdbx_description
1 polymer ?
#
loop_
_entity_poly.entity_id
_entity_poly.type
_entity_poly.pdbx_seq_one_letter_code
_entity_poly.pdbx_strand_id
1 'polypeptide(L)'
;MRRVRGKGALGCGERRGPLLAGRKEGSSLWGAPPVNNTGIAQVLSIAMSANEDQEMELEALRSIYEGDECFKELGPVEFQYRVGNNGDPKAFLIEISWPKSYPETAPTISMNAFFNNSISPAIKQSILVKLLEQVEANLGTAMTYTLFEYAKDNKEQFMQNHQPFNNTLGSLGNESSAEAPNAVPSSKKKEKKEQLSKAQKRKLAEKTDNKGELPRGWNWVDVIKHLAKTGSKDDE
;
A
#
# COMPACT_ATOMS: atom_id res chain seq x y z
N MET A 1 -27.80 -76.25 -0.09
CA MET A 1 -28.61 -76.63 -1.28
C MET A 1 -27.87 -76.24 -2.55
N ARG A 2 -27.62 -77.23 -3.43
CA ARG A 2 -27.56 -77.21 -4.92
C ARG A 2 -26.82 -76.08 -5.65
N ARG A 3 -26.05 -76.27 -6.73
CA ARG A 3 -25.43 -77.38 -7.50
C ARG A 3 -24.58 -76.63 -8.55
N VAL A 4 -23.27 -76.84 -8.64
CA VAL A 4 -22.58 -77.68 -9.65
C VAL A 4 -22.85 -77.31 -11.13
N ARG A 5 -21.78 -76.95 -11.84
CA ARG A 5 -21.26 -77.51 -13.13
C ARG A 5 -20.02 -76.66 -13.52
N GLY A 6 -18.80 -77.14 -13.74
CA GLY A 6 -18.27 -78.50 -13.94
C GLY A 6 -18.03 -78.80 -15.42
N LYS A 7 -16.74 -79.08 -15.76
CA LYS A 7 -16.12 -79.65 -16.99
C LYS A 7 -15.18 -78.67 -17.72
N GLY A 8 -13.97 -79.03 -18.15
CA GLY A 8 -13.20 -80.29 -18.14
C GLY A 8 -11.72 -79.99 -18.49
N ALA A 9 -10.77 -80.69 -17.84
CA ALA A 9 -9.92 -81.75 -18.42
C ALA A 9 -8.87 -81.24 -19.45
N LEU A 10 -7.61 -81.06 -19.03
CA LEU A 10 -6.51 -82.05 -18.99
C LEU A 10 -5.87 -82.33 -20.36
N GLY A 11 -4.54 -82.16 -20.45
CA GLY A 11 -3.75 -82.75 -21.54
C GLY A 11 -2.38 -82.12 -21.74
N CYS A 12 -1.35 -82.75 -21.18
CA CYS A 12 0.08 -82.42 -21.22
C CYS A 12 0.68 -82.30 -22.63
N GLY A 13 1.74 -81.48 -22.74
CA GLY A 13 2.58 -81.39 -23.94
C GLY A 13 3.92 -80.73 -23.63
N GLU A 14 4.85 -81.54 -23.13
CA GLU A 14 6.25 -81.23 -22.84
C GLU A 14 7.03 -80.83 -24.10
N ARG A 15 7.80 -79.72 -24.07
CA ARG A 15 8.96 -79.56 -24.96
C ARG A 15 10.05 -78.66 -24.36
N ARG A 16 11.27 -79.17 -24.52
CA ARG A 16 12.59 -78.79 -24.02
C ARG A 16 13.11 -77.43 -24.51
N GLY A 17 14.03 -76.85 -23.74
CA GLY A 17 15.23 -76.19 -24.28
C GLY A 17 15.48 -74.74 -23.82
N PRO A 18 16.63 -74.44 -23.17
CA PRO A 18 17.05 -73.09 -22.81
C PRO A 18 18.00 -72.49 -23.87
N LEU A 19 18.00 -71.17 -24.04
CA LEU A 19 19.11 -70.48 -24.70
C LEU A 19 19.22 -69.01 -24.25
N LEU A 20 20.36 -68.69 -23.66
CA LEU A 20 20.84 -67.34 -23.40
C LEU A 20 21.03 -66.58 -24.73
N ALA A 21 20.60 -65.32 -24.77
CA ALA A 21 21.25 -64.28 -25.57
C ALA A 21 20.93 -62.91 -24.97
N GLY A 22 21.94 -62.24 -24.43
CA GLY A 22 21.85 -60.80 -24.13
C GLY A 22 21.95 -59.98 -25.42
N ARG A 23 21.30 -58.81 -25.45
CA ARG A 23 21.78 -57.68 -26.25
C ARG A 23 21.31 -56.36 -25.68
N LYS A 24 22.30 -55.47 -25.59
CA LYS A 24 22.31 -54.09 -25.12
C LYS A 24 21.45 -53.14 -25.96
N GLU A 25 21.08 -52.06 -25.27
CA GLU A 25 21.02 -50.66 -25.71
C GLU A 25 19.92 -50.21 -26.69
N GLY A 26 19.17 -49.22 -26.21
CA GLY A 26 18.16 -48.48 -26.95
C GLY A 26 17.57 -47.39 -26.05
N SER A 27 18.43 -46.49 -25.55
CA SER A 27 18.04 -45.28 -24.85
C SER A 27 17.17 -44.42 -25.77
N SER A 28 15.86 -44.40 -25.52
CA SER A 28 14.97 -43.42 -26.13
C SER A 28 15.34 -42.04 -25.61
N LEU A 29 15.91 -41.24 -26.52
CA LEU A 29 16.11 -39.80 -26.38
C LEU A 29 14.82 -39.15 -25.87
N TRP A 30 14.87 -38.62 -24.63
CA TRP A 30 13.98 -37.54 -24.24
C TRP A 30 14.53 -36.28 -24.90
N GLY A 31 13.95 -35.88 -26.03
CA GLY A 31 14.17 -34.57 -26.60
C GLY A 31 13.65 -33.52 -25.64
N ALA A 32 14.57 -32.76 -25.03
CA ALA A 32 14.22 -31.57 -24.27
C ALA A 32 13.49 -30.58 -25.21
N PRO A 33 12.42 -29.89 -24.75
CA PRO A 33 11.79 -28.85 -25.55
C PRO A 33 12.81 -27.73 -25.84
N PRO A 34 12.78 -27.11 -27.03
CA PRO A 34 13.66 -26.00 -27.35
C PRO A 34 13.40 -24.85 -26.38
N VAL A 35 14.43 -24.43 -25.65
CA VAL A 35 14.41 -23.20 -24.88
C VAL A 35 14.20 -22.06 -25.87
N ASN A 36 13.10 -21.32 -25.71
CA ASN A 36 12.65 -20.26 -26.60
C ASN A 36 13.59 -19.04 -26.54
N ASN A 37 14.71 -19.12 -27.26
CA ASN A 37 15.75 -18.08 -27.27
C ASN A 37 15.23 -16.70 -27.74
N THR A 38 14.09 -16.68 -28.45
CA THR A 38 13.41 -15.46 -28.91
C THR A 38 12.92 -14.58 -27.74
N GLY A 39 12.44 -15.17 -26.65
CA GLY A 39 11.94 -14.39 -25.51
C GLY A 39 13.06 -13.69 -24.74
N ILE A 40 14.22 -14.34 -24.64
CA ILE A 40 15.39 -13.81 -23.91
C ILE A 40 16.00 -12.64 -24.69
N ALA A 41 16.13 -12.78 -26.01
CA ALA A 41 16.61 -11.71 -26.88
C ALA A 41 15.68 -10.48 -26.87
N GLN A 42 14.36 -10.69 -26.84
CA GLN A 42 13.38 -9.62 -26.79
C GLN A 42 13.41 -8.86 -25.44
N VAL A 43 13.51 -9.59 -24.31
CA VAL A 43 13.63 -8.96 -22.97
C VAL A 43 14.94 -8.19 -22.82
N LEU A 44 16.06 -8.70 -23.37
CA LEU A 44 17.34 -7.99 -23.36
C LEU A 44 17.32 -6.72 -24.22
N SER A 45 16.63 -6.76 -25.36
CA SER A 45 16.44 -5.58 -26.21
C SER A 45 15.62 -4.49 -25.51
N ILE A 46 14.54 -4.87 -24.83
CA ILE A 46 13.68 -3.94 -24.06
C ILE A 46 14.47 -3.32 -22.90
N ALA A 47 15.29 -4.10 -22.20
CA ALA A 47 16.08 -3.59 -21.07
C ALA A 47 17.15 -2.57 -21.49
N MET A 48 17.72 -2.69 -22.70
CA MET A 48 18.68 -1.69 -23.21
C MET A 48 17.99 -0.38 -23.58
N SER A 49 16.87 -0.42 -24.32
CA SER A 49 16.14 0.79 -24.69
C SER A 49 15.50 1.49 -23.49
N ALA A 50 14.93 0.72 -22.56
CA ALA A 50 14.38 1.26 -21.31
C ALA A 50 15.41 2.00 -20.48
N ASN A 51 16.68 1.56 -20.47
CA ASN A 51 17.74 2.27 -19.75
C ASN A 51 18.08 3.62 -20.41
N GLU A 52 18.16 3.68 -21.73
CA GLU A 52 18.39 4.93 -22.47
C GLU A 52 17.22 5.92 -22.26
N ASP A 53 15.98 5.44 -22.36
CA ASP A 53 14.77 6.25 -22.14
C ASP A 53 14.69 6.79 -20.70
N GLN A 54 15.05 5.96 -19.71
CA GLN A 54 15.14 6.38 -18.31
C GLN A 54 16.20 7.45 -18.07
N GLU A 55 17.38 7.30 -18.67
CA GLU A 55 18.46 8.28 -18.53
C GLU A 55 18.07 9.62 -19.14
N MET A 56 17.43 9.61 -20.32
CA MET A 56 16.91 10.82 -20.97
C MET A 56 15.83 11.50 -20.13
N GLU A 57 14.87 10.75 -19.57
CA GLU A 57 13.84 11.31 -18.70
C GLU A 57 14.44 11.85 -17.40
N LEU A 58 15.42 11.16 -16.81
CA LEU A 58 16.08 11.60 -15.59
C LEU A 58 16.80 12.94 -15.78
N GLU A 59 17.54 13.10 -16.88
CA GLU A 59 18.20 14.37 -17.21
C GLU A 59 17.17 15.49 -17.42
N ALA A 60 16.06 15.20 -18.10
CA ALA A 60 14.97 16.15 -18.28
C ALA A 60 14.33 16.55 -16.94
N LEU A 61 14.05 15.60 -16.05
CA LEU A 61 13.52 15.87 -14.71
C LEU A 61 14.46 16.73 -13.88
N ARG A 62 15.76 16.46 -13.91
CA ARG A 62 16.78 17.28 -13.22
C ARG A 62 16.82 18.70 -13.74
N SER A 63 16.64 18.90 -15.05
CA SER A 63 16.59 20.24 -15.65
C SER A 63 15.28 20.97 -15.32
N ILE A 64 14.13 20.28 -15.33
CA ILE A 64 12.83 20.88 -15.03
C ILE A 64 12.73 21.29 -13.56
N TYR A 65 13.20 20.42 -12.66
CA TYR A 65 13.10 20.63 -11.21
C TYR A 65 14.38 21.20 -10.59
N GLU A 66 15.26 21.78 -11.39
CA GLU A 66 16.45 22.46 -10.88
C GLU A 66 16.04 23.59 -9.92
N GLY A 67 16.43 23.46 -8.65
CA GLY A 67 16.09 24.43 -7.61
C GLY A 67 14.68 24.32 -7.03
N ASP A 68 13.89 23.29 -7.40
CA ASP A 68 12.61 23.01 -6.75
C ASP A 68 12.82 22.16 -5.48
N GLU A 69 12.48 22.70 -4.31
CA GLU A 69 12.55 21.99 -3.03
C GLU A 69 11.49 20.89 -2.88
N CYS A 70 10.45 20.90 -3.71
CA CYS A 70 9.37 19.91 -3.68
C CYS A 70 9.80 18.58 -4.31
N PHE A 71 10.74 18.60 -5.24
CA PHE A 71 11.28 17.42 -5.91
C PHE A 71 12.54 16.93 -5.21
N LYS A 72 12.61 15.63 -4.93
CA LYS A 72 13.76 14.96 -4.35
C LYS A 72 14.06 13.69 -5.12
N GLU A 73 15.28 13.61 -5.64
CA GLU A 73 15.84 12.38 -6.16
C GLU A 73 16.38 11.56 -4.98
N LEU A 74 15.76 10.40 -4.71
CA LEU A 74 16.25 9.45 -3.69
C LEU A 74 17.31 8.53 -4.29
N GLY A 75 17.22 8.28 -5.60
CA GLY A 75 18.17 7.51 -6.38
C GLY A 75 17.89 7.63 -7.88
N PRO A 76 18.64 6.93 -8.73
CA PRO A 76 18.55 7.06 -10.19
C PRO A 76 17.20 6.60 -10.77
N VAL A 77 16.45 5.81 -10.01
CA VAL A 77 15.15 5.26 -10.40
C VAL A 77 14.08 5.54 -9.34
N GLU A 78 14.38 6.34 -8.31
CA GLU A 78 13.47 6.61 -7.20
C GLU A 78 13.34 8.11 -6.96
N PHE A 79 12.11 8.59 -7.09
CA PHE A 79 11.78 10.02 -7.05
C PHE A 79 10.70 10.27 -6.03
N GLN A 80 10.82 11.39 -5.35
CA GLN A 80 9.85 11.84 -4.37
C GLN A 80 9.42 13.25 -4.72
N TYR A 81 8.12 13.48 -4.82
CA TYR A 81 7.56 14.79 -5.12
C TYR A 81 6.53 15.19 -4.07
N ARG A 82 6.67 16.42 -3.58
CA ARG A 82 5.75 17.03 -2.63
C ARG A 82 4.71 17.86 -3.37
N VAL A 83 3.46 17.47 -3.23
CA VAL A 83 2.32 18.24 -3.70
C VAL A 83 1.83 19.16 -2.58
N GLY A 84 1.88 20.46 -2.81
CA GLY A 84 1.38 21.50 -1.89
C GLY A 84 2.47 22.17 -1.05
N ASN A 85 2.18 23.38 -0.57
CA ASN A 85 3.14 24.26 0.09
C ASN A 85 3.52 23.81 1.51
N ASN A 86 4.62 24.37 2.02
CA ASN A 86 5.04 24.26 3.42
C ASN A 86 3.95 24.78 4.36
N GLY A 87 3.35 23.86 5.14
CA GLY A 87 2.30 24.16 6.11
C GLY A 87 0.87 23.95 5.61
N ASP A 88 0.68 23.52 4.36
CA ASP A 88 -0.67 23.19 3.85
C ASP A 88 -1.16 21.87 4.48
N PRO A 89 -2.32 21.84 5.17
CA PRO A 89 -2.90 20.61 5.72
C PRO A 89 -3.30 19.61 4.63
N LYS A 90 -3.40 20.06 3.38
CA LYS A 90 -3.70 19.24 2.21
C LYS A 90 -2.45 18.81 1.43
N ALA A 91 -1.25 19.11 1.94
CA ALA A 91 -0.04 18.64 1.30
C ALA A 91 0.10 17.12 1.44
N PHE A 92 0.67 16.48 0.41
CA PHE A 92 1.02 15.06 0.44
C PHE A 92 2.26 14.79 -0.42
N LEU A 93 2.87 13.64 -0.19
CA LEU A 93 4.11 13.21 -0.83
C LEU A 93 3.83 11.99 -1.72
N ILE A 94 4.32 12.01 -2.95
CA ILE A 94 4.27 10.87 -3.87
C ILE A 94 5.68 10.37 -4.06
N GLU A 95 5.85 9.06 -3.99
CA GLU A 95 7.09 8.36 -4.33
C GLU A 95 6.84 7.54 -5.60
N ILE A 96 7.71 7.69 -6.59
CA ILE A 96 7.67 6.97 -7.86
C ILE A 96 8.98 6.20 -8.00
N SER A 97 8.89 4.91 -8.30
CA SER A 97 10.05 4.11 -8.66
C SER A 97 9.92 3.45 -10.03
N TRP A 98 10.99 3.52 -10.82
CA TRP A 98 11.04 2.97 -12.17
C TRP A 98 11.50 1.50 -12.15
N PRO A 99 10.70 0.56 -12.67
CA PRO A 99 11.20 -0.77 -12.98
C PRO A 99 12.17 -0.73 -14.17
N LYS A 100 12.96 -1.80 -14.35
CA LYS A 100 13.93 -1.93 -15.45
C LYS A 100 13.32 -1.86 -16.86
N SER A 101 12.01 -2.08 -16.97
CA SER A 101 11.24 -2.08 -18.21
C SER A 101 10.40 -0.82 -18.39
N TYR A 102 10.56 0.19 -17.53
CA TYR A 102 9.91 1.50 -17.72
C TYR A 102 10.61 2.26 -18.87
N PRO A 103 9.89 2.94 -19.77
CA PRO A 103 8.45 3.29 -19.70
C PRO A 103 7.47 2.28 -20.32
N GLU A 104 7.92 1.14 -20.86
CA GLU A 104 6.99 0.12 -21.39
C GLU A 104 6.10 -0.47 -20.28
N THR A 105 6.62 -0.59 -19.07
CA THR A 105 5.86 -1.02 -17.89
C THR A 105 5.58 0.12 -16.93
N ALA A 106 4.41 0.08 -16.30
CA ALA A 106 3.99 1.03 -15.27
C ALA A 106 5.04 1.24 -14.16
N PRO A 107 5.31 2.49 -13.75
CA PRO A 107 6.13 2.77 -12.58
C PRO A 107 5.40 2.36 -11.30
N THR A 108 6.15 2.07 -10.25
CA THR A 108 5.58 1.77 -8.94
C THR A 108 5.34 3.07 -8.18
N ILE A 109 4.07 3.38 -7.92
CA ILE A 109 3.68 4.60 -7.20
C ILE A 109 3.34 4.26 -5.75
N SER A 110 3.95 4.96 -4.80
CA SER A 110 3.77 4.77 -3.37
C SER A 110 3.39 6.07 -2.67
N MET A 111 2.49 5.98 -1.69
CA MET A 111 2.06 7.10 -0.82
C MET A 111 2.28 6.80 0.67
N ASN A 112 3.21 5.89 0.96
CA ASN A 112 3.50 5.39 2.30
C ASN A 112 4.52 6.23 3.07
N ALA A 113 4.95 7.34 2.50
CA ALA A 113 5.80 8.31 3.19
C ALA A 113 5.21 8.72 4.54
N PHE A 114 6.07 8.86 5.55
CA PHE A 114 5.69 9.27 6.90
C PHE A 114 4.89 10.59 6.93
N PHE A 115 5.20 11.48 5.99
CA PHE A 115 4.48 12.74 5.78
C PHE A 115 2.97 12.55 5.57
N ASN A 116 2.56 11.46 4.92
CA ASN A 116 1.17 11.18 4.60
C ASN A 116 0.40 10.47 5.73
N ASN A 117 0.96 10.34 6.93
CA ASN A 117 0.29 9.62 8.03
C ASN A 117 -1.02 10.27 8.49
N SER A 118 -1.15 11.58 8.30
CA SER A 118 -2.39 12.32 8.59
C SER A 118 -3.48 12.13 7.53
N ILE A 119 -3.18 11.44 6.43
CA ILE A 119 -4.10 11.20 5.32
C ILE A 119 -4.71 9.81 5.49
N SER A 120 -6.04 9.74 5.42
CA SER A 120 -6.74 8.47 5.55
C SER A 120 -6.35 7.51 4.41
N PRO A 121 -6.28 6.20 4.66
CA PRO A 121 -5.93 5.23 3.63
C PRO A 121 -6.92 5.23 2.46
N ALA A 122 -8.20 5.56 2.71
CA ALA A 122 -9.21 5.69 1.66
C ALA A 122 -8.86 6.80 0.65
N ILE A 123 -8.34 7.94 1.13
CA ILE A 123 -7.91 9.03 0.26
C ILE A 123 -6.65 8.64 -0.51
N LYS A 124 -5.65 8.03 0.15
CA LYS A 124 -4.45 7.53 -0.52
C LYS A 124 -4.80 6.57 -1.66
N GLN A 125 -5.71 5.63 -1.42
CA GLN A 125 -6.19 4.70 -2.44
C GLN A 125 -6.89 5.42 -3.59
N SER A 126 -7.75 6.40 -3.30
CA SER A 126 -8.40 7.21 -4.35
C SER A 126 -7.39 7.95 -5.23
N ILE A 127 -6.31 8.48 -4.63
CA ILE A 127 -5.24 9.18 -5.37
C ILE A 127 -4.47 8.18 -6.23
N LEU A 128 -4.10 7.03 -5.67
CA LEU A 128 -3.40 5.97 -6.39
C LEU A 128 -4.21 5.48 -7.60
N VAL A 129 -5.51 5.24 -7.45
CA VAL A 129 -6.37 4.83 -8.58
C VAL A 129 -6.33 5.87 -9.70
N LYS A 130 -6.44 7.15 -9.36
CA LYS A 130 -6.41 8.25 -10.34
C LYS A 130 -5.06 8.41 -11.03
N LEU A 131 -3.96 8.22 -10.29
CA LEU A 131 -2.62 8.21 -10.87
C LEU A 131 -2.41 6.99 -11.76
N LEU A 132 -2.91 5.81 -11.38
CA LEU A 132 -2.83 4.61 -12.20
C LEU A 132 -3.63 4.73 -13.50
N GLU A 133 -4.79 5.41 -13.49
CA GLU A 133 -5.51 5.76 -14.73
C GLU A 133 -4.63 6.60 -15.68
N GLN A 134 -3.88 7.57 -15.14
CA GLN A 134 -2.89 8.32 -15.93
C GLN A 134 -1.71 7.46 -16.36
N VAL A 135 -1.37 6.44 -15.57
CA VAL A 135 -0.32 5.51 -15.93
C VAL A 135 -0.69 4.73 -17.18
N GLU A 136 -1.87 4.11 -17.18
CA GLU A 136 -2.35 3.32 -18.32
C GLU A 136 -2.45 4.14 -19.61
N ALA A 137 -2.79 5.43 -19.51
CA ALA A 137 -2.92 6.32 -20.65
C ALA A 137 -1.59 6.74 -21.29
N ASN A 138 -0.48 6.70 -20.55
CA ASN A 138 0.84 7.19 -21.00
C ASN A 138 1.91 6.08 -21.04
N LEU A 139 1.50 4.80 -20.99
CA LEU A 139 2.43 3.67 -21.13
C LEU A 139 3.21 3.74 -22.46
N GLY A 140 4.49 3.37 -22.38
CA GLY A 140 5.41 3.44 -23.52
C GLY A 140 6.03 4.82 -23.74
N THR A 141 5.77 5.79 -22.85
CA THR A 141 6.39 7.13 -22.89
C THR A 141 6.84 7.60 -21.52
N ALA A 142 7.83 8.50 -21.49
CA ALA A 142 8.25 9.21 -20.29
C ALA A 142 7.09 9.98 -19.67
N MET A 143 6.81 9.74 -18.39
CA MET A 143 5.53 10.13 -17.79
C MET A 143 5.62 10.59 -16.34
N THR A 144 6.79 10.57 -15.73
CA THR A 144 6.99 10.96 -14.33
C THR A 144 6.63 12.43 -14.12
N TYR A 145 7.06 13.30 -15.03
CA TYR A 145 6.67 14.71 -15.04
C TYR A 145 5.14 14.87 -15.13
N THR A 146 4.51 14.14 -16.07
CA THR A 146 3.07 14.16 -16.26
C THR A 146 2.31 13.73 -15.01
N LEU A 147 2.79 12.71 -14.31
CA LEU A 147 2.19 12.24 -13.06
C LEU A 147 2.29 13.28 -11.93
N PHE A 148 3.44 13.95 -11.81
CA PHE A 148 3.61 15.02 -10.81
C PHE A 148 2.75 16.24 -11.09
N GLU A 149 2.70 16.71 -12.34
CA GLU A 149 1.82 17.82 -12.71
C GLU A 149 0.35 17.45 -12.54
N TYR A 150 -0.06 16.23 -12.95
CA TYR A 150 -1.42 15.76 -12.71
C TYR A 150 -1.76 15.74 -11.21
N ALA A 151 -0.84 15.27 -10.36
CA ALA A 151 -1.07 15.25 -8.92
C ALA A 151 -1.20 16.65 -8.31
N LYS A 152 -0.41 17.60 -8.81
CA LYS A 152 -0.40 19.00 -8.41
C LYS A 152 -1.69 19.72 -8.83
N ASP A 153 -2.13 19.53 -10.06
CA ASP A 153 -3.34 20.16 -10.61
C ASP A 153 -4.63 19.61 -9.98
N ASN A 154 -4.61 18.35 -9.53
CA ASN A 154 -5.78 17.68 -8.93
C ASN A 154 -5.73 17.67 -7.40
N LYS A 155 -4.81 18.41 -6.76
CA LYS A 155 -4.62 18.36 -5.30
C LYS A 155 -5.91 18.67 -4.54
N GLU A 156 -6.70 19.63 -5.00
CA GLU A 156 -7.94 20.06 -4.35
C GLU A 156 -8.98 18.95 -4.39
N GLN A 157 -9.09 18.26 -5.52
CA GLN A 157 -10.03 17.16 -5.73
C GLN A 157 -9.66 15.96 -4.86
N PHE A 158 -8.38 15.61 -4.82
CA PHE A 158 -7.86 14.52 -3.99
C PHE A 158 -8.09 14.76 -2.50
N MET A 159 -7.90 16.00 -2.07
CA MET A 159 -8.03 16.39 -0.66
C MET A 159 -9.39 17.03 -0.34
N GLN A 160 -10.40 16.87 -1.22
CA GLN A 160 -11.73 17.46 -1.04
C GLN A 160 -12.47 16.86 0.17
N ASN A 161 -12.35 15.54 0.35
CA ASN A 161 -12.96 14.80 1.45
C ASN A 161 -12.00 14.58 2.62
N HIS A 162 -10.82 15.20 2.59
CA HIS A 162 -9.85 15.09 3.67
C HIS A 162 -10.36 15.85 4.89
N GLN A 163 -10.64 15.09 5.95
CA GLN A 163 -10.82 15.61 7.29
C GLN A 163 -9.56 15.26 8.06
N PRO A 164 -8.89 16.22 8.74
CA PRO A 164 -7.76 15.89 9.58
C PRO A 164 -8.24 14.90 10.65
N PHE A 165 -7.65 13.70 10.63
CA PHE A 165 -7.96 12.66 11.60
C PHE A 165 -7.43 13.10 12.97
N ASN A 166 -8.26 13.82 13.72
CA ASN A 166 -8.05 14.01 15.14
C ASN A 166 -8.31 12.65 15.79
N ASN A 167 -7.24 11.97 16.20
CA ASN A 167 -7.35 10.72 16.96
C ASN A 167 -7.89 11.03 18.37
N THR A 168 -9.19 11.36 18.46
CA THR A 168 -9.94 11.36 19.70
C THR A 168 -10.69 10.05 19.78
N LEU A 169 -10.08 9.10 20.47
CA LEU A 169 -10.75 7.96 21.09
C LEU A 169 -12.07 8.43 21.72
N GLY A 170 -13.20 7.94 21.19
CA GLY A 170 -14.52 8.12 21.81
C GLY A 170 -15.69 8.21 20.83
N SER A 171 -16.12 7.07 20.29
CA SER A 171 -17.51 6.60 20.40
C SER A 171 -17.70 5.34 19.55
N LEU A 172 -17.50 4.20 20.18
CA LEU A 172 -18.04 2.93 19.73
C LEU A 172 -19.56 2.92 20.03
N GLY A 173 -20.34 2.40 19.08
CA GLY A 173 -21.80 2.24 19.14
C GLY A 173 -22.37 2.33 17.72
N ASN A 174 -22.09 1.36 16.85
CA ASN A 174 -22.97 0.21 16.51
C ASN A 174 -24.39 0.66 16.13
N GLU A 175 -25.08 0.13 15.13
CA GLU A 175 -24.84 -0.69 13.94
C GLU A 175 -26.23 -0.77 13.28
N SER A 176 -26.28 -0.79 11.95
CA SER A 176 -27.33 -1.37 11.08
C SER A 176 -28.82 -1.30 11.48
N SER A 177 -29.65 -0.68 10.62
CA SER A 177 -30.69 -1.41 9.87
C SER A 177 -31.41 -0.50 8.86
N ALA A 178 -31.95 -1.13 7.82
CA ALA A 178 -32.41 -0.60 6.55
C ALA A 178 -33.76 0.16 6.56
N GLU A 179 -34.01 0.78 5.40
CA GLU A 179 -35.31 1.07 4.77
C GLU A 179 -36.01 2.41 5.08
N ALA A 180 -36.22 3.20 4.02
CA ALA A 180 -37.19 4.30 3.94
C ALA A 180 -38.51 3.76 3.34
N PRO A 181 -39.68 4.47 3.33
CA PRO A 181 -39.93 5.86 3.70
C PRO A 181 -41.24 6.12 4.51
N ASN A 182 -41.47 7.41 4.82
CA ASN A 182 -42.77 8.11 4.87
C ASN A 182 -43.44 8.43 6.24
N ALA A 183 -44.06 9.61 6.25
CA ALA A 183 -45.04 10.19 7.16
C ALA A 183 -44.58 10.84 8.51
N VAL A 184 -44.49 12.18 8.46
CA VAL A 184 -44.85 13.13 9.56
C VAL A 184 -46.33 12.99 9.97
N PRO A 185 -46.86 13.62 11.06
CA PRO A 185 -46.26 14.49 12.10
C PRO A 185 -46.70 14.17 13.56
N SER A 186 -46.10 14.80 14.58
CA SER A 186 -46.83 15.59 15.62
C SER A 186 -46.00 15.95 16.89
N SER A 187 -45.86 17.25 17.11
CA SER A 187 -45.96 18.03 18.38
C SER A 187 -45.13 17.73 19.66
N LYS A 188 -44.43 18.80 20.09
CA LYS A 188 -44.23 19.36 21.46
C LYS A 188 -43.27 18.66 22.45
N LYS A 189 -42.09 19.27 22.71
CA LYS A 189 -41.76 20.04 23.94
C LYS A 189 -40.31 20.55 23.96
N LYS A 190 -40.13 21.67 24.66
CA LYS A 190 -38.92 22.51 24.82
C LYS A 190 -37.77 21.86 25.62
N GLU A 191 -36.55 22.17 25.17
CA GLU A 191 -35.38 22.66 25.90
C GLU A 191 -35.12 22.21 27.36
N LYS A 192 -33.97 21.56 27.57
CA LYS A 192 -33.00 21.96 28.62
C LYS A 192 -31.59 21.46 28.28
N LYS A 193 -30.73 22.38 27.84
CA LYS A 193 -29.26 22.17 27.81
C LYS A 193 -28.79 21.94 29.24
N GLU A 194 -28.34 20.74 29.51
CA GLU A 194 -27.70 20.35 30.76
C GLU A 194 -26.28 20.95 30.82
N GLN A 195 -26.19 22.25 31.11
CA GLN A 195 -24.94 22.85 31.54
C GLN A 195 -24.66 22.40 32.97
N LEU A 196 -23.94 21.28 33.11
CA LEU A 196 -23.35 20.88 34.39
C LEU A 196 -22.42 21.99 34.87
N SER A 197 -22.68 22.48 36.09
CA SER A 197 -21.95 23.58 36.69
C SER A 197 -20.47 23.20 36.90
N LYS A 198 -19.58 24.18 36.72
CA LYS A 198 -18.11 24.08 36.91
C LYS A 198 -17.73 23.45 38.26
N ALA A 199 -18.57 23.60 39.28
CA ALA A 199 -18.40 23.00 40.60
C ALA A 199 -18.70 21.49 40.63
N GLN A 200 -19.64 21.00 39.81
CA GLN A 200 -19.98 19.57 39.72
C GLN A 200 -18.89 18.78 38.99
N LYS A 201 -18.25 19.37 37.98
CA LYS A 201 -17.07 18.77 37.32
C LYS A 201 -15.85 18.68 38.26
N ARG A 202 -15.64 19.68 39.12
CA ARG A 202 -14.53 19.66 40.09
C ARG A 202 -14.70 18.57 41.16
N LYS A 203 -15.92 18.37 41.68
CA LYS A 203 -16.20 17.33 42.70
C LYS A 203 -16.02 15.90 42.19
N LEU A 204 -16.16 15.65 40.88
CA LEU A 204 -15.88 14.33 40.29
C LEU A 204 -14.38 14.10 40.06
N ALA A 205 -13.59 15.15 39.85
CA ALA A 205 -12.13 15.05 39.71
C ALA A 205 -11.37 14.90 41.04
N GLU A 206 -11.97 15.35 42.15
CA GLU A 206 -11.40 15.22 43.50
C GLU A 206 -11.74 13.87 44.17
N LYS A 207 -12.44 12.95 43.49
CA LYS A 207 -12.69 11.61 44.02
C LYS A 207 -11.46 10.74 43.83
N THR A 208 -10.45 11.04 44.67
CA THR A 208 -9.28 10.24 44.95
C THR A 208 -9.66 8.77 45.15
N ASP A 209 -9.08 7.90 44.33
CA ASP A 209 -9.18 6.46 44.50
C ASP A 209 -8.58 6.06 45.85
N ASN A 210 -9.13 5.04 46.49
CA ASN A 210 -8.91 4.68 47.90
C ASN A 210 -7.51 4.11 48.20
N LYS A 211 -6.52 4.44 47.37
CA LYS A 211 -5.12 4.00 47.41
C LYS A 211 -4.10 5.14 47.27
N GLY A 212 -4.52 6.40 47.20
CA GLY A 212 -3.59 7.56 47.24
C GLY A 212 -2.68 7.72 46.02
N GLU A 213 -2.84 6.89 44.98
CA GLU A 213 -2.07 7.02 43.74
C GLU A 213 -2.83 7.93 42.76
N LEU A 214 -2.16 9.01 42.37
CA LEU A 214 -2.67 9.95 41.37
C LEU A 214 -2.67 9.26 39.99
N PRO A 215 -3.68 9.54 39.14
CA PRO A 215 -3.79 8.91 37.84
C PRO A 215 -2.52 9.12 37.02
N ARG A 216 -2.06 8.04 36.39
CA ARG A 216 -0.90 8.05 35.49
C ARG A 216 -1.13 9.11 34.41
N GLY A 217 -0.23 10.09 34.33
CA GLY A 217 -0.39 11.28 33.47
C GLY A 217 -0.80 12.57 34.21
N TRP A 218 -0.97 12.55 35.53
CA TRP A 218 -1.20 13.78 36.32
C TRP A 218 0.00 14.73 36.32
N ASN A 219 1.22 14.20 36.26
CA ASN A 219 2.46 14.96 36.13
C ASN A 219 2.97 14.91 34.70
N TRP A 220 2.31 15.63 33.80
CA TRP A 220 2.83 15.86 32.46
C TRP A 220 4.00 16.85 32.58
N VAL A 221 5.22 16.34 32.45
CA VAL A 221 6.42 17.19 32.44
C VAL A 221 6.54 17.84 31.07
N ASP A 222 6.50 19.17 31.02
CA ASP A 222 6.79 19.95 29.82
C ASP A 222 8.28 19.79 29.47
N VAL A 223 8.56 18.98 28.44
CA VAL A 223 9.93 18.63 28.00
C VAL A 223 10.69 19.85 27.50
N ILE A 224 10.00 20.84 26.90
CA ILE A 224 10.64 22.08 26.42
C ILE A 224 11.08 22.92 27.62
N LYS A 225 10.21 23.07 28.63
CA LYS A 225 10.56 23.75 29.88
C LYS A 225 11.65 23.02 30.67
N HIS A 226 11.65 21.69 30.64
CA HIS A 226 12.68 20.87 31.29
C HIS A 226 14.04 21.05 30.63
N LEU A 227 14.12 20.99 29.30
CA LEU A 227 15.36 21.20 28.54
C LEU A 227 15.87 22.64 28.65
N ALA A 228 14.98 23.63 28.66
CA ALA A 228 15.35 25.03 28.90
C ALA A 228 15.94 25.26 30.30
N LYS A 229 15.56 24.43 31.29
CA LYS A 229 16.08 24.49 32.66
C LYS A 229 17.46 23.84 32.78
N THR A 230 17.80 22.86 31.93
CA THR A 230 19.07 22.12 31.99
C THR A 230 20.15 22.67 31.06
N GLY A 231 19.82 23.63 30.19
CA GLY A 231 20.77 24.28 29.27
C GLY A 231 21.58 25.44 29.85
N SER A 232 21.41 25.79 31.14
CA SER A 232 22.16 26.87 31.81
C SER A 232 22.95 26.31 33.00
N LYS A 233 23.96 25.50 32.70
CA LYS A 233 25.01 25.17 33.66
C LYS A 233 26.32 25.59 33.04
N ASP A 234 26.61 26.88 33.20
CA ASP A 234 27.88 27.50 32.88
C ASP A 234 29.02 26.74 33.59
N ASP A 235 30.10 26.51 32.84
CA ASP A 235 31.40 26.09 33.34
C ASP A 235 31.95 27.17 34.30
N GLU A 236 32.18 26.80 35.56
CA GLU A 236 33.15 27.47 36.45
C GLU A 236 33.85 26.42 37.34
#